data_AF-A0A0G0FEQ6-F1
#
_entry.id   AF-A0A0G0FEQ6-F1
#
_cell.length_a   1.000
_cell.length_b   1.000
_cell.length_c   1.000
_cell.angle_alpha   90.00
_cell.angle_beta   90.00
_cell.angle_gamma   90.00
#
_symmetry.space_group_name_H-M   'P 1'
#
loop_
_entity.id
_entity.type
_entity.pdbx_description
1 polymer ?
#
loop_
_entity_poly.entity_id
_entity_poly.type
_entity_poly.pdbx_seq_one_letter_code
_entity_poly.pdbx_strand_id
1 'polypeptide(L)'
;MKNPVVTKILAIVVGIVIFIGILVIGFQLVGTRAADVEPRDVVVSNIEKNSVKISWATGVDTQAVVEYGTTPTTLNFFAPEATKGKTHTLDLTLLSPNTTYYFDIRIGDQKFDNGGVPWTFSTKNTEGSVASPTATIAPIDPAAGSTSPTPVQSLSIPDGSNGCSYTDCAVIKTNLGKGCSTQDYFLCLRKLTPTP
;
A
#
# COMPACT_ATOMS: atom_id res chain seq x y z
N MET A 1 53.74 -33.04 44.61
CA MET A 1 53.03 -34.26 44.20
C MET A 1 51.89 -33.85 43.26
N LYS A 2 52.03 -34.07 41.95
CA LYS A 2 51.00 -33.72 40.95
C LYS A 2 49.92 -34.80 41.00
N ASN A 3 48.70 -34.44 41.43
CA ASN A 3 47.59 -35.39 41.42
C ASN A 3 47.11 -35.57 39.97
N PRO A 4 47.27 -36.75 39.36
CA PRO A 4 46.92 -36.98 37.97
C PRO A 4 45.43 -36.73 37.68
N VAL A 5 44.57 -36.82 38.70
CA VAL A 5 43.13 -36.51 38.59
C VAL A 5 42.92 -35.00 38.44
N VAL A 6 43.64 -34.19 39.23
CA VAL A 6 43.55 -32.71 39.17
C VAL A 6 44.08 -32.19 37.83
N THR A 7 45.14 -32.80 37.29
CA THR A 7 45.69 -32.42 35.97
C THR A 7 44.73 -32.72 34.83
N LYS A 8 43.99 -33.84 34.89
CA LYS A 8 42.96 -34.19 33.90
C LYS A 8 41.74 -33.25 33.95
N ILE A 9 41.29 -32.88 35.14
CA ILE A 9 40.16 -31.95 35.32
C ILE A 9 40.53 -30.56 34.78
N LEU A 10 41.75 -30.07 35.05
CA LEU A 10 42.21 -28.78 34.54
C LEU A 10 42.21 -28.74 32.99
N ALA A 11 42.66 -29.81 32.33
CA ALA A 11 42.68 -29.88 30.87
C ALA A 11 41.27 -29.84 30.25
N ILE A 12 40.28 -30.50 30.88
CA ILE A 12 38.88 -30.50 30.42
C ILE A 12 38.27 -29.10 30.55
N VAL A 13 38.48 -28.44 31.69
CA VAL A 13 37.96 -27.08 31.94
C VAL A 13 38.55 -26.09 30.93
N VAL A 14 39.85 -26.16 30.66
CA VAL A 14 40.50 -25.29 29.66
C VAL A 14 39.94 -25.55 28.26
N GLY A 15 39.71 -26.82 27.88
CA GLY A 15 39.10 -27.17 26.60
C GLY A 15 37.68 -26.62 26.43
N ILE A 16 36.86 -26.68 27.49
CA ILE A 16 35.49 -26.13 27.49
C ILE A 16 35.51 -24.61 27.34
N VAL A 17 36.40 -23.92 28.06
CA VAL A 17 36.52 -22.46 27.97
C VAL A 17 36.96 -22.01 26.58
N ILE A 18 37.91 -22.73 25.96
CA ILE A 18 38.35 -22.45 24.58
C ILE A 18 37.21 -22.73 23.59
N PHE A 19 36.47 -23.83 23.74
CA PHE A 19 35.36 -24.17 22.85
C PHE A 19 34.22 -23.15 22.94
N ILE A 20 33.85 -22.72 24.15
CA ILE A 20 32.86 -21.65 24.36
C ILE A 20 33.38 -20.33 23.78
N GLY A 21 34.66 -20.01 23.96
CA GLY A 21 35.29 -18.84 23.36
C GLY A 21 35.20 -18.84 21.84
N ILE A 22 35.47 -19.97 21.19
CA ILE A 22 35.37 -20.12 19.72
C ILE A 22 33.92 -20.06 19.25
N LEU A 23 32.96 -20.62 20.00
CA LEU A 23 31.54 -20.51 19.68
C LEU A 23 31.04 -19.07 19.82
N VAL A 24 31.44 -18.37 20.88
CA VAL A 24 31.07 -16.96 21.08
C VAL A 24 31.73 -16.09 20.04
N ILE A 25 33.02 -16.24 19.77
CA ILE A 25 33.74 -15.48 18.73
C ILE A 25 33.19 -15.81 17.34
N GLY A 26 32.89 -17.08 17.06
CA GLY A 26 32.22 -17.52 15.84
C GLY A 26 30.84 -16.88 15.70
N PHE A 27 30.06 -16.81 16.77
CA PHE A 27 28.74 -16.16 16.76
C PHE A 27 28.85 -14.62 16.62
N GLN A 28 29.88 -13.99 17.20
CA GLN A 28 30.13 -12.55 17.09
C GLN A 28 30.69 -12.17 15.70
N LEU A 29 31.52 -13.03 15.09
CA LEU A 29 32.04 -12.83 13.72
C LEU A 29 31.02 -13.19 12.64
N VAL A 30 30.07 -14.10 12.94
CA VAL A 30 28.91 -14.44 12.08
C VAL A 30 27.69 -13.55 12.43
N GLY A 31 27.90 -12.44 13.14
CA GLY A 31 26.95 -11.35 13.22
C GLY A 31 26.89 -10.61 11.88
N THR A 32 26.27 -11.21 10.87
CA THR A 32 25.95 -10.53 9.62
C THR A 32 25.08 -9.34 9.97
N ARG A 33 25.65 -8.14 9.89
CA ARG A 33 24.87 -6.91 9.80
C ARG A 33 24.12 -7.01 8.48
N ALA A 34 22.93 -7.60 8.48
CA ALA A 34 22.05 -7.45 7.36
C ALA A 34 21.85 -5.94 7.23
N ALA A 35 22.43 -5.35 6.18
CA ALA A 35 22.16 -3.96 5.87
C ALA A 35 20.65 -3.91 5.64
N ASP A 36 19.96 -3.20 6.52
CA ASP A 36 18.51 -3.09 6.49
C ASP A 36 18.09 -2.11 5.38
N VAL A 37 18.37 -2.53 4.14
CA VAL A 37 18.15 -1.78 2.91
C VAL A 37 16.72 -1.98 2.40
N GLU A 38 16.02 -2.99 2.91
CA GLU A 38 14.67 -3.32 2.50
C GLU A 38 13.70 -2.18 2.84
N PRO A 39 12.92 -1.69 1.85
CA PRO A 39 11.84 -0.75 2.09
C PRO A 39 10.79 -1.33 3.04
N ARG A 40 10.54 -0.65 4.15
CA ARG A 40 9.48 -0.95 5.11
C ARG A 40 8.42 0.13 5.07
N ASP A 41 7.22 -0.21 5.50
CA ASP A 41 6.09 0.72 5.63
C ASP A 41 5.83 1.52 4.34
N VAL A 42 5.80 0.81 3.20
CA VAL A 42 5.53 1.43 1.90
C VAL A 42 4.08 1.91 1.87
N VAL A 43 3.90 3.22 1.76
CA VAL A 43 2.61 3.91 1.75
C VAL A 43 2.49 4.75 0.48
N VAL A 44 1.34 4.62 -0.18
CA VAL A 44 0.93 5.46 -1.31
C VAL A 44 -0.08 6.48 -0.80
N SER A 45 0.19 7.76 -1.02
CA SER A 45 -0.61 8.88 -0.54
C SER A 45 -0.72 9.97 -1.60
N ASN A 46 -1.56 10.99 -1.34
CA ASN A 46 -1.76 12.12 -2.25
C ASN A 46 -2.02 11.70 -3.72
N ILE A 47 -2.87 10.69 -3.89
CA ILE A 47 -3.22 10.17 -5.21
C ILE A 47 -4.09 11.21 -5.91
N GLU A 48 -3.57 11.77 -7.00
CA GLU A 48 -4.27 12.71 -7.87
C GLU A 48 -4.48 12.10 -9.27
N LYS A 49 -5.01 12.91 -10.18
CA LYS A 49 -5.25 12.49 -11.56
C LYS A 49 -3.96 12.23 -12.35
N ASN A 50 -2.88 12.92 -12.00
CA ASN A 50 -1.61 12.88 -12.74
C ASN A 50 -0.38 12.79 -11.83
N SER A 51 -0.58 12.62 -10.53
CA SER A 51 0.51 12.50 -9.58
C SER A 51 0.15 11.60 -8.41
N VAL A 52 1.16 11.05 -7.75
CA VAL A 52 1.04 10.31 -6.50
C VAL A 52 2.30 10.48 -5.67
N LYS A 53 2.17 10.40 -4.36
CA LYS A 53 3.31 10.38 -3.43
C LYS A 53 3.52 8.98 -2.87
N ILE A 54 4.74 8.47 -2.97
CA ILE A 54 5.16 7.18 -2.42
C ILE A 54 6.14 7.47 -1.28
N SER A 55 5.92 6.87 -0.12
CA SER A 55 6.78 7.02 1.06
C SER A 55 7.11 5.67 1.67
N TRP A 56 8.34 5.50 2.14
CA TRP A 56 8.80 4.28 2.82
C TRP A 56 9.97 4.62 3.75
N ALA A 57 10.39 3.65 4.56
CA ALA A 57 11.54 3.75 5.44
C ALA A 57 12.56 2.63 5.15
N THR A 58 13.85 2.90 5.40
CA THR A 58 14.93 1.92 5.40
C THR A 58 15.76 2.06 6.69
N GLY A 59 16.40 0.98 7.14
CA GLY A 59 17.21 1.01 8.36
C GLY A 59 18.59 1.67 8.17
N VAL A 60 19.08 1.76 6.93
CA VAL A 60 20.35 2.41 6.57
C VAL A 60 20.14 3.56 5.60
N ASP A 61 21.11 4.46 5.47
CA ASP A 61 20.95 5.57 4.51
C ASP A 61 21.06 5.02 3.10
N THR A 62 20.00 5.17 2.31
CA THR A 62 19.89 4.67 0.94
C THR A 62 19.34 5.74 0.01
N GLN A 63 19.42 5.51 -1.29
CA GLN A 63 18.78 6.32 -2.32
C GLN A 63 18.14 5.34 -3.30
N ALA A 64 16.84 5.48 -3.54
CA ALA A 64 16.11 4.56 -4.38
C ALA A 64 15.76 5.13 -5.76
N VAL A 65 15.40 4.23 -6.66
CA VAL A 65 14.72 4.52 -7.91
C VAL A 65 13.44 3.72 -7.91
N VAL A 66 12.30 4.39 -8.05
CA VAL A 66 11.02 3.71 -8.25
C VAL A 66 10.88 3.36 -9.72
N GLU A 67 10.78 2.07 -10.01
CA GLU A 67 10.46 1.53 -11.34
C GLU A 67 8.95 1.36 -11.41
N TYR A 68 8.29 1.88 -12.44
CA TYR A 68 6.84 1.81 -12.54
C TYR A 68 6.33 1.61 -13.97
N GLY A 69 5.08 1.15 -14.10
CA GLY A 69 4.46 0.84 -15.38
C GLY A 69 2.96 0.55 -15.25
N THR A 70 2.27 0.43 -16.38
CA THR A 70 0.83 0.10 -16.43
C THR A 70 0.56 -1.41 -16.49
N THR A 71 1.63 -2.21 -16.48
CA THR A 71 1.56 -3.68 -16.43
C THR A 71 2.42 -4.18 -15.27
N PRO A 72 2.03 -5.26 -14.59
CA PRO A 72 2.79 -5.79 -13.46
C PRO A 72 4.12 -6.43 -13.87
N THR A 73 4.30 -6.80 -15.14
CA THR A 73 5.52 -7.48 -15.62
C THR A 73 6.49 -6.56 -16.35
N THR A 74 6.03 -5.37 -16.79
CA THR A 74 6.89 -4.41 -17.50
C THR A 74 6.80 -3.03 -16.84
N LEU A 75 7.85 -2.69 -16.08
CA LEU A 75 8.02 -1.41 -15.38
C LEU A 75 9.07 -0.58 -16.13
N ASN A 76 8.62 0.09 -17.20
CA ASN A 76 9.52 0.76 -18.15
C ASN A 76 9.82 2.22 -17.80
N PHE A 77 9.19 2.76 -16.75
CA PHE A 77 9.41 4.12 -16.29
C PHE A 77 10.23 4.13 -15.00
N PHE A 78 11.04 5.16 -14.81
CA PHE A 78 11.97 5.28 -13.70
C PHE A 78 11.87 6.66 -13.07
N ALA A 79 11.75 6.69 -11.75
CA ALA A 79 11.73 7.93 -10.97
C ALA A 79 12.78 7.83 -9.84
N PRO A 80 13.95 8.49 -10.00
CA PRO A 80 14.98 8.49 -8.97
C PRO A 80 14.62 9.44 -7.82
N GLU A 81 14.95 9.04 -6.60
CA GLU A 81 14.86 9.90 -5.43
C GLU A 81 15.91 11.02 -5.49
N ALA A 82 15.53 12.24 -5.10
CA ALA A 82 16.42 13.40 -5.16
C ALA A 82 17.55 13.36 -4.12
N THR A 83 17.28 12.79 -2.95
CA THR A 83 18.18 12.82 -1.80
C THR A 83 18.33 11.46 -1.15
N LYS A 84 19.52 11.17 -0.63
CA LYS A 84 19.78 9.96 0.16
C LYS A 84 19.26 10.16 1.59
N GLY A 85 18.65 9.13 2.19
CA GLY A 85 18.12 9.18 3.56
C GLY A 85 17.68 7.82 4.10
N LYS A 86 17.05 7.83 5.27
CA LYS A 86 16.34 6.66 5.86
C LYS A 86 14.83 6.75 5.68
N THR A 87 14.32 7.98 5.65
CA THR A 87 12.92 8.28 5.37
C THR A 87 12.86 8.79 3.96
N HIS A 88 12.08 8.11 3.13
CA HIS A 88 12.02 8.37 1.71
C HIS A 88 10.66 8.91 1.33
N THR A 89 10.65 9.83 0.38
CA THR A 89 9.43 10.35 -0.21
C THR A 89 9.70 10.70 -1.67
N LEU A 90 8.88 10.16 -2.54
CA LEU A 90 8.98 10.36 -3.98
C LEU A 90 7.62 10.75 -4.55
N ASP A 91 7.59 11.89 -5.24
CA ASP A 91 6.42 12.35 -5.99
C ASP A 91 6.54 11.86 -7.44
N LEU A 92 5.69 10.91 -7.83
CA LEU A 92 5.50 10.52 -9.23
C LEU A 92 4.56 11.53 -9.88
N THR A 93 4.94 12.05 -11.04
CA THR A 93 4.18 13.07 -11.78
C THR A 93 3.99 12.64 -13.23
N LEU A 94 3.23 13.43 -14.00
CA LEU A 94 2.95 13.18 -15.43
C LEU A 94 2.25 11.84 -15.70
N LEU A 95 1.47 11.35 -14.74
CA LEU A 95 0.71 10.12 -14.88
C LEU A 95 -0.56 10.35 -15.69
N SER A 96 -1.00 9.31 -16.41
CA SER A 96 -2.31 9.31 -17.04
C SER A 96 -3.43 9.16 -16.00
N PRO A 97 -4.54 9.92 -16.13
CA PRO A 97 -5.71 9.80 -15.26
C PRO A 97 -6.45 8.47 -15.47
N ASN A 98 -7.21 8.06 -14.45
CA ASN A 98 -7.98 6.81 -14.44
C ASN A 98 -7.15 5.59 -14.89
N THR A 99 -5.91 5.50 -14.43
CA THR A 99 -4.95 4.47 -14.86
C THR A 99 -4.34 3.78 -13.64
N THR A 100 -4.33 2.46 -13.67
CA THR A 100 -3.63 1.63 -12.67
C THR A 100 -2.17 1.51 -13.03
N TYR A 101 -1.32 1.81 -12.05
CA TYR A 101 0.11 1.64 -12.13
C TYR A 101 0.57 0.57 -11.14
N TYR A 102 1.68 -0.05 -11.50
CA TYR A 102 2.44 -0.99 -10.72
C TYR A 102 3.82 -0.40 -10.50
N PHE A 103 4.42 -0.63 -9.33
CA PHE A 103 5.77 -0.16 -9.06
C PHE A 103 6.54 -1.08 -8.14
N ASP A 104 7.86 -1.03 -8.32
CA ASP A 104 8.86 -1.68 -7.49
C ASP A 104 9.91 -0.64 -7.09
N ILE A 105 10.61 -0.88 -5.98
CA ILE A 105 11.62 0.04 -5.45
C ILE A 105 12.99 -0.60 -5.67
N ARG A 106 13.85 0.05 -6.47
CA ARG A 106 15.23 -0.38 -6.69
C ARG A 106 16.18 0.43 -5.84
N ILE A 107 17.01 -0.22 -5.05
CA ILE A 107 18.08 0.40 -4.26
C ILE A 107 19.40 -0.28 -4.64
N GLY A 108 20.30 0.48 -5.30
CA GLY A 108 21.50 -0.10 -5.90
C GLY A 108 21.13 -1.15 -6.96
N ASP A 109 21.70 -2.36 -6.81
CA ASP A 109 21.44 -3.50 -7.70
C ASP A 109 20.28 -4.40 -7.23
N GLN A 110 19.67 -4.07 -6.10
CA GLN A 110 18.57 -4.86 -5.53
C GLN A 110 17.22 -4.22 -5.86
N LYS A 111 16.28 -5.08 -6.22
CA LYS A 111 14.89 -4.73 -6.49
C LYS A 111 14.00 -5.30 -5.39
N PHE A 112 13.13 -4.46 -4.86
CA PHE A 112 12.19 -4.79 -3.80
C PHE A 112 10.77 -4.65 -4.34
N ASP A 113 9.93 -5.60 -3.97
CA ASP A 113 8.51 -5.69 -4.32
C ASP A 113 7.68 -6.03 -3.05
N ASN A 114 6.37 -6.19 -3.19
CA ASN A 114 5.47 -6.53 -2.11
C ASN A 114 5.34 -8.05 -1.87
N GLY A 115 6.46 -8.77 -1.81
CA GLY A 115 6.49 -10.21 -1.55
C GLY A 115 6.22 -11.06 -2.79
N GLY A 116 6.86 -10.73 -3.90
CA GLY A 116 6.75 -11.40 -5.20
C GLY A 116 5.70 -10.79 -6.14
N VAL A 117 5.06 -9.69 -5.72
CA VAL A 117 4.14 -8.91 -6.56
C VAL A 117 4.46 -7.42 -6.42
N PRO A 118 4.43 -6.63 -7.51
CA PRO A 118 4.63 -5.19 -7.40
C PRO A 118 3.55 -4.50 -6.58
N TRP A 119 3.90 -3.39 -5.95
CA TRP A 119 2.90 -2.50 -5.36
C TRP A 119 2.03 -1.87 -6.45
N THR A 120 0.83 -1.43 -6.10
CA THR A 120 -0.12 -0.86 -7.07
C THR A 120 -0.85 0.35 -6.53
N PHE A 121 -1.21 1.25 -7.43
CA PHE A 121 -2.10 2.38 -7.18
C PHE A 121 -2.87 2.76 -8.45
N SER A 122 -3.99 3.47 -8.30
CA SER A 122 -4.80 3.96 -9.43
C SER A 122 -4.99 5.46 -9.34
N THR A 123 -4.70 6.19 -10.41
CA THR A 123 -4.89 7.64 -10.48
C THR A 123 -6.36 8.03 -10.54
N LYS A 124 -6.68 9.24 -10.06
CA LYS A 124 -8.06 9.78 -10.15
C LYS A 124 -8.46 10.02 -11.61
N ASN A 125 -9.76 10.08 -11.87
CA ASN A 125 -10.32 10.46 -13.16
C ASN A 125 -10.12 11.96 -13.46
N THR A 126 -10.25 12.32 -14.73
CA THR A 126 -10.13 13.71 -15.23
C THR A 126 -11.35 14.58 -14.88
N GLU A 127 -12.44 13.95 -14.42
CA GLU A 127 -13.70 14.62 -14.20
C GLU A 127 -13.66 15.47 -12.92
N GLY A 128 -13.42 16.76 -13.13
CA GLY A 128 -13.85 17.85 -12.26
C GLY A 128 -13.77 17.61 -10.76
N SER A 129 -12.55 17.60 -10.20
CA SER A 129 -12.37 18.28 -8.92
C SER A 129 -12.63 19.77 -9.20
N VAL A 130 -13.91 20.15 -9.18
CA VAL A 130 -14.28 21.55 -8.99
C VAL A 130 -13.69 21.90 -7.65
N ALA A 131 -12.68 22.78 -7.68
CA ALA A 131 -12.19 23.44 -6.48
C ALA A 131 -13.40 23.86 -5.66
N SER A 132 -13.51 23.35 -4.43
CA SER A 132 -14.34 24.03 -3.44
C SER A 132 -13.80 25.46 -3.39
N PRO A 133 -14.58 26.49 -3.76
CA PRO A 133 -14.09 27.84 -3.65
C PRO A 133 -13.77 28.06 -2.17
N THR A 134 -12.51 28.36 -1.87
CA THR A 134 -12.14 29.06 -0.66
C THR A 134 -12.91 30.37 -0.69
N ALA A 135 -14.11 30.38 -0.09
CA ALA A 135 -14.80 31.60 0.23
C ALA A 135 -13.92 32.34 1.24
N THR A 136 -13.28 33.41 0.81
CA THR A 136 -12.78 34.47 1.67
C THR A 136 -13.96 34.99 2.49
N ILE A 137 -14.07 34.58 3.75
CA ILE A 137 -15.09 35.07 4.67
C ILE A 137 -14.62 36.41 5.25
N ALA A 138 -15.31 37.50 4.91
CA ALA A 138 -15.33 38.72 5.69
C ALA A 138 -16.08 38.46 7.03
N PRO A 139 -15.69 39.07 8.16
CA PRO A 139 -16.19 38.66 9.47
C PRO A 139 -17.42 39.46 9.89
N ILE A 140 -18.61 38.85 10.00
CA ILE A 140 -19.64 39.36 10.93
C ILE A 140 -20.62 38.28 11.43
N ASP A 141 -20.64 38.21 12.76
CA ASP A 141 -21.64 37.76 13.74
C ASP A 141 -21.93 36.28 14.10
N PRO A 142 -22.01 35.95 15.42
CA PRO A 142 -22.26 34.61 15.94
C PRO A 142 -23.72 34.43 16.38
N ALA A 143 -24.46 33.54 15.70
CA ALA A 143 -25.67 32.95 16.28
C ALA A 143 -26.06 31.63 15.59
N ALA A 144 -26.53 30.70 16.43
CA ALA A 144 -27.17 29.42 16.12
C ALA A 144 -26.24 28.24 15.78
N GLY A 145 -26.12 27.34 16.76
CA GLY A 145 -25.51 26.04 16.58
C GLY A 145 -26.34 25.11 15.68
N SER A 146 -25.63 24.28 14.92
CA SER A 146 -26.16 23.04 14.37
C SER A 146 -24.98 22.08 14.19
N THR A 147 -24.94 21.02 15.00
CA THR A 147 -24.03 19.89 14.80
C THR A 147 -24.50 19.11 13.59
N SER A 148 -23.99 19.46 12.41
CA SER A 148 -24.23 18.71 11.18
C SER A 148 -23.31 17.46 11.15
N PRO A 149 -23.85 16.24 11.02
CA PRO A 149 -23.03 15.05 10.85
C PRO A 149 -22.30 15.05 9.50
N THR A 150 -21.13 14.42 9.48
CA THR A 150 -20.24 14.20 8.33
C THR A 150 -21.01 13.87 7.04
N PRO A 151 -20.65 14.47 5.88
CA PRO A 151 -21.32 14.17 4.62
C PRO A 151 -21.13 12.69 4.26
N VAL A 152 -22.23 11.94 4.31
CA VAL A 152 -22.32 10.61 3.71
C VAL A 152 -22.35 10.82 2.20
N GLN A 153 -21.34 10.31 1.48
CA GLN A 153 -21.40 10.27 0.02
C GLN A 153 -22.46 9.25 -0.40
N SER A 154 -23.65 9.72 -0.73
CA SER A 154 -24.63 8.92 -1.45
C SER A 154 -24.24 8.91 -2.93
N LEU A 155 -23.90 7.73 -3.44
CA LEU A 155 -23.73 7.51 -4.86
C LEU A 155 -25.12 7.58 -5.51
N SER A 156 -25.51 8.73 -6.04
CA SER A 156 -26.71 8.86 -6.87
C SER A 156 -26.42 8.25 -8.25
N ILE A 157 -26.71 6.96 -8.39
CA ILE A 157 -26.79 6.32 -9.71
C ILE A 157 -28.03 6.92 -10.39
N PRO A 158 -27.94 7.44 -11.63
CA PRO A 158 -29.09 7.96 -12.33
C PRO A 158 -30.13 6.84 -12.43
N ASP A 159 -31.32 7.11 -11.90
CA ASP A 159 -32.49 6.24 -12.05
C ASP A 159 -32.78 6.10 -13.54
N GLY A 160 -32.29 4.99 -14.11
CA GLY A 160 -32.69 4.51 -15.43
C GLY A 160 -34.12 4.01 -15.35
N SER A 161 -35.07 4.92 -15.24
CA SER A 161 -36.51 4.67 -15.22
C SER A 161 -37.07 4.29 -16.60
N ASN A 162 -36.30 3.57 -17.42
CA ASN A 162 -36.85 2.84 -18.55
C ASN A 162 -36.91 1.37 -18.17
N GLY A 163 -38.08 0.98 -17.69
CA GLY A 163 -38.37 -0.26 -16.99
C GLY A 163 -37.73 -1.51 -17.61
N CYS A 164 -36.96 -2.20 -16.78
CA CYS A 164 -36.55 -3.57 -17.02
C CYS A 164 -37.82 -4.44 -17.14
N SER A 165 -38.15 -4.91 -18.35
CA SER A 165 -39.35 -5.71 -18.63
C SER A 165 -39.25 -7.17 -18.15
N TYR A 166 -38.14 -7.55 -17.52
CA TYR A 166 -37.88 -8.93 -17.08
C TYR A 166 -38.36 -9.13 -15.64
N THR A 167 -39.07 -10.24 -15.41
CA THR A 167 -39.61 -10.61 -14.08
C THR A 167 -38.75 -11.65 -13.35
N ASP A 168 -37.80 -12.27 -14.05
CA ASP A 168 -36.88 -13.27 -13.49
C ASP A 168 -35.57 -12.61 -13.03
N CYS A 169 -35.20 -12.82 -11.76
CA CYS A 169 -34.02 -12.20 -11.18
C CYS A 169 -32.71 -12.67 -11.84
N ALA A 170 -32.63 -13.92 -12.32
CA ALA A 170 -31.45 -14.41 -13.04
C ALA A 170 -31.29 -13.73 -14.40
N VAL A 171 -32.41 -13.42 -15.06
CA VAL A 171 -32.43 -12.68 -16.33
C VAL A 171 -32.08 -11.21 -16.11
N ILE A 172 -32.56 -10.60 -15.02
CA ILE A 172 -32.17 -9.22 -14.66
C ILE A 172 -30.66 -9.14 -14.39
N LYS A 173 -30.09 -10.11 -13.67
CA LYS A 173 -28.65 -10.15 -13.35
C LYS A 173 -27.75 -10.16 -14.59
N THR A 174 -28.15 -10.89 -15.63
CA THR A 174 -27.38 -11.00 -16.88
C THR A 174 -27.54 -9.79 -17.81
N ASN A 175 -28.53 -8.93 -17.55
CA ASN A 175 -28.83 -7.73 -18.33
C ASN A 175 -28.53 -6.42 -17.57
N LEU A 176 -27.77 -6.49 -16.48
CA LEU A 176 -27.29 -5.31 -15.76
C LEU A 176 -26.46 -4.40 -16.68
N GLY A 177 -26.83 -3.12 -16.75
CA GLY A 177 -26.20 -2.14 -17.64
C GLY A 177 -26.67 -2.20 -19.10
N LYS A 178 -27.55 -3.13 -19.46
CA LYS A 178 -28.22 -3.21 -20.78
C LYS A 178 -29.71 -2.84 -20.68
N GLY A 179 -30.02 -1.81 -19.92
CA GLY A 179 -31.39 -1.35 -19.64
C GLY A 179 -31.98 -1.83 -18.31
N CYS A 180 -31.34 -2.76 -17.60
CA CYS A 180 -31.70 -3.12 -16.23
C CYS A 180 -30.68 -2.59 -15.22
N SER A 181 -31.17 -2.10 -14.09
CA SER A 181 -30.35 -1.54 -13.01
C SER A 181 -30.09 -2.57 -11.91
N THR A 182 -29.08 -2.31 -11.08
CA THR A 182 -28.83 -3.09 -9.86
C THR A 182 -30.00 -2.99 -8.89
N GLN A 183 -30.72 -1.88 -8.88
CA GLN A 183 -31.92 -1.68 -8.06
C GLN A 183 -33.05 -2.65 -8.44
N ASP A 184 -33.26 -2.92 -9.74
CA ASP A 184 -34.25 -3.90 -10.20
C ASP A 184 -33.91 -5.33 -9.74
N TYR A 185 -32.63 -5.68 -9.75
CA TYR A 185 -32.17 -6.99 -9.28
C TYR A 185 -32.40 -7.16 -7.79
N PHE A 186 -32.05 -6.16 -6.97
CA PHE A 186 -32.28 -6.20 -5.53
C PHE A 186 -33.77 -6.24 -5.17
N LEU A 187 -34.63 -5.49 -5.87
CA LEU A 187 -36.08 -5.54 -5.67
C LEU A 187 -36.65 -6.92 -6.03
N CYS A 188 -36.16 -7.54 -7.10
CA CYS A 188 -36.57 -8.89 -7.51
C CYS A 188 -36.17 -9.93 -6.45
N LEU A 189 -34.94 -9.88 -5.95
CA LEU A 189 -34.47 -10.78 -4.89
C LEU A 189 -35.31 -10.65 -3.60
N ARG A 190 -35.69 -9.43 -3.20
CA ARG A 190 -36.53 -9.22 -2.02
C ARG A 190 -37.93 -9.81 -2.15
N LYS A 191 -38.47 -9.97 -3.37
CA LYS A 191 -39.74 -10.67 -3.61
C LYS A 191 -39.61 -12.20 -3.55
N LEU A 192 -38.41 -12.74 -3.82
CA LEU A 192 -38.14 -14.18 -3.77
C LEU A 192 -37.79 -14.67 -2.36
N THR A 193 -37.45 -13.78 -1.43
CA THR A 193 -37.28 -14.16 -0.03
C THR A 193 -38.67 -14.34 0.61
N PRO A 194 -39.13 -15.58 0.90
CA PRO A 194 -40.31 -15.74 1.75
C PRO A 194 -39.95 -15.16 3.11
N THR A 195 -40.69 -14.14 3.52
CA THR A 195 -40.64 -13.59 4.88
C THR A 195 -40.90 -14.74 5.86
N PRO A 196 -40.06 -14.97 6.87
CA PRO A 196 -40.36 -15.91 7.96
C PRO A 196 -41.52 -15.42 8.83
#